data_AF-A0A914Y2K2-F1
#
_entry.id   AF-A0A914Y2K2-F1
#
_cell.length_a   1.000
_cell.length_b   1.000
_cell.length_c   1.000
_cell.angle_alpha   90.00
_cell.angle_beta   90.00
_cell.angle_gamma   90.00
#
_symmetry.space_group_name_H-M   'P 1'
#
loop_
_entity.id
_entity.type
_entity.pdbx_description
1 polymer ?
#
loop_
_entity_poly.entity_id
_entity_poly.type
_entity_poly.pdbx_seq_one_letter_code
_entity_poly.pdbx_strand_id
1 'polypeptide(L)'
;MKPSASLQVAKDPRGKPKSGRVWKEPATRDNRLTNIVKAKNLKSSWEKKMKQKADKEQFKTAKEEIRNKIHDEKKALGEARKKKAEQRKANERKSEVVQVIRNTNKLRRANKKLLRKVEKRDTTGM
;
A
#
# COMPACT_ATOMS: atom_id res chain seq x y z
N MET A 1 -12.82 -69.92 5.49
CA MET A 1 -11.34 -69.92 5.52
C MET A 1 -10.90 -69.20 6.79
N LYS A 2 -10.11 -69.85 7.66
CA LYS A 2 -9.75 -69.38 9.02
C LYS A 2 -8.74 -68.22 8.95
N PRO A 3 -8.83 -67.18 9.80
CA PRO A 3 -7.80 -66.15 9.86
C PRO A 3 -6.51 -66.73 10.47
N SER A 4 -5.38 -66.52 9.78
CA SER A 4 -4.05 -66.93 10.22
C SER A 4 -3.67 -66.21 11.51
N ALA A 5 -3.37 -66.99 12.56
CA ALA A 5 -2.88 -66.49 13.84
C ALA A 5 -1.60 -65.67 13.66
N SER A 6 -1.60 -64.44 14.18
CA SER A 6 -0.38 -63.63 14.31
C SER A 6 0.53 -64.27 15.35
N LEU A 7 1.68 -64.78 14.90
CA LEU A 7 2.76 -65.24 15.78
C LEU A 7 3.27 -64.04 16.61
N GLN A 8 2.86 -63.98 17.87
CA GLN A 8 3.47 -63.07 18.84
C GLN A 8 4.87 -63.62 19.15
N VAL A 9 5.90 -62.95 18.61
CA VAL A 9 7.29 -63.22 18.97
C VAL A 9 7.44 -62.90 20.45
N ALA A 10 7.60 -63.93 21.28
CA ALA A 10 7.84 -63.78 22.71
C ALA A 10 9.10 -62.92 22.91
N LYS A 11 8.94 -61.78 23.58
CA LYS A 11 10.07 -60.96 24.01
C LYS A 11 10.70 -61.67 25.20
N ASP A 12 11.96 -62.10 25.07
CA ASP A 12 12.69 -62.71 26.18
C ASP A 12 12.58 -61.82 27.44
N PRO A 13 12.21 -62.40 28.60
CA PRO A 13 12.05 -61.63 29.82
C PRO A 13 13.42 -61.13 30.25
N ARG A 14 13.58 -59.80 30.27
CA ARG A 14 14.79 -59.19 30.83
C ARG A 14 14.70 -59.15 32.35
N GLY A 15 15.81 -59.50 33.00
CA GLY A 15 15.93 -59.43 34.46
C GLY A 15 15.69 -58.01 34.98
N LYS A 16 15.08 -57.90 36.17
CA LYS A 16 14.89 -56.63 36.86
C LYS A 16 16.23 -56.14 37.43
N PRO A 17 16.63 -54.87 37.24
CA PRO A 17 17.83 -54.34 37.86
C PRO A 17 17.67 -54.29 39.39
N LYS A 18 18.77 -54.50 40.12
CA LYS A 18 18.79 -54.56 41.59
C LYS A 18 18.24 -53.30 42.26
N SER A 19 18.39 -52.13 41.62
CA SER A 19 17.90 -50.84 42.12
C SER A 19 16.43 -50.55 41.77
N GLY A 20 15.76 -51.43 41.02
CA GLY A 20 14.38 -51.22 40.53
C GLY A 20 14.23 -50.12 39.47
N ARG A 21 15.25 -49.29 39.24
CA ARG A 21 15.24 -48.19 38.27
C ARG A 21 15.99 -48.57 37.00
N VAL A 22 15.30 -48.52 35.87
CA VAL A 22 15.89 -48.72 34.54
C VAL A 22 16.45 -47.39 34.05
N TRP A 23 17.76 -47.30 33.85
CA TRP A 23 18.46 -46.06 33.47
C TRP A 23 18.28 -45.68 31.99
N LYS A 24 18.10 -46.66 31.09
CA LYS A 24 17.88 -46.44 29.65
C LYS A 24 16.73 -47.31 29.18
N GLU A 25 15.81 -46.73 28.42
CA GLU A 25 14.78 -47.53 27.77
C GLU A 25 15.43 -48.54 26.81
N PRO A 26 14.83 -49.74 26.66
CA PRO A 26 15.24 -50.69 25.66
C PRO A 26 15.26 -50.02 24.30
N ALA A 27 16.37 -50.14 23.58
CA ALA A 27 16.40 -49.70 22.21
C ALA A 27 15.62 -50.71 21.34
N THR A 28 14.29 -50.58 21.34
CA THR A 28 13.38 -51.30 20.45
C THR A 28 13.55 -50.81 19.02
N ARG A 29 13.20 -51.66 18.05
CA ARG A 29 13.18 -51.29 16.62
C ARG A 29 12.35 -50.02 16.39
N ASP A 30 11.25 -49.87 17.14
CA ASP A 30 10.38 -48.70 17.09
C ASP A 30 11.13 -47.44 17.54
N ASN A 31 11.70 -47.43 18.75
CA ASN A 31 12.35 -46.25 19.32
C ASN A 31 13.57 -45.76 18.52
N ARG A 32 14.23 -46.64 17.73
CA ARG A 32 15.38 -46.30 16.87
C ARG A 32 15.00 -45.74 15.50
N LEU A 33 13.91 -46.25 14.90
CA LEU A 33 13.58 -45.95 13.51
C LEU A 33 12.43 -44.94 13.36
N THR A 34 11.50 -44.88 14.31
CA THR A 34 10.31 -44.00 14.20
C THR A 34 10.56 -42.57 14.67
N ASN A 35 11.57 -42.34 15.51
CA ASN A 35 11.93 -41.01 16.02
C ASN A 35 12.80 -40.16 15.06
N ILE A 36 13.07 -40.64 13.85
CA ILE A 36 13.77 -39.85 12.83
C ILE A 36 12.76 -38.90 12.19
N VAL A 37 12.68 -37.68 12.71
CA VAL A 37 11.92 -36.59 12.09
C VAL A 37 12.55 -36.28 10.74
N LYS A 38 11.92 -36.73 9.66
CA LYS A 38 12.33 -36.38 8.29
C LYS A 38 12.14 -34.88 8.11
N ALA A 39 13.24 -34.13 8.16
CA ALA A 39 13.22 -32.69 7.93
C ALA A 39 12.66 -32.40 6.54
N LYS A 40 11.74 -31.43 6.45
CA LYS A 40 11.27 -30.95 5.16
C LYS A 40 12.44 -30.31 4.41
N ASN A 41 12.55 -30.59 3.11
CA ASN A 41 13.58 -30.01 2.26
C ASN A 41 13.46 -28.48 2.32
N LEU A 42 14.59 -27.76 2.49
CA LEU A 42 14.60 -26.29 2.53
C LEU A 42 14.13 -25.66 1.20
N LYS A 43 14.15 -26.44 0.12
CA LYS A 43 13.77 -25.98 -1.22
C LYS A 43 12.27 -26.12 -1.43
N SER A 44 11.63 -25.06 -1.89
CA SER A 44 10.25 -25.10 -2.40
C SER A 44 10.17 -25.83 -3.75
N SER A 45 9.03 -26.49 -3.99
CA SER A 45 8.71 -27.05 -5.31
C SER A 45 8.61 -25.94 -6.36
N TRP A 46 8.84 -26.30 -7.62
CA TRP A 46 8.75 -25.38 -8.75
C TRP A 46 7.35 -24.73 -8.85
N GLU A 47 6.30 -25.54 -8.69
CA GLU A 47 4.92 -25.08 -8.67
C GLU A 47 4.68 -23.97 -7.63
N LYS A 48 5.21 -24.15 -6.41
CA LYS A 48 5.09 -23.14 -5.35
C LYS A 48 5.82 -21.85 -5.72
N LYS A 49 6.97 -21.93 -6.40
CA LYS A 49 7.69 -20.75 -6.89
C LYS A 49 6.91 -20.02 -7.99
N MET A 50 6.29 -20.77 -8.90
CA MET A 50 5.49 -20.20 -9.97
C MET A 50 4.25 -19.50 -9.42
N LYS A 51 3.56 -20.11 -8.45
CA LYS A 51 2.44 -19.46 -7.76
C LYS A 51 2.87 -18.15 -7.09
N GLN A 52 3.97 -18.18 -6.32
CA GLN A 52 4.50 -16.97 -5.68
C GLN A 52 4.91 -15.89 -6.68
N LYS A 53 5.36 -16.26 -7.88
CA LYS A 53 5.69 -15.30 -8.93
C LYS A 53 4.41 -14.65 -9.49
N ALA A 54 3.39 -15.45 -9.79
CA ALA A 54 2.09 -14.96 -10.26
C ALA A 54 1.44 -14.03 -9.22
N ASP A 55 1.40 -14.42 -7.95
CA ASP A 55 0.85 -13.61 -6.86
C ASP A 55 1.57 -12.24 -6.75
N LYS A 56 2.90 -12.24 -6.90
CA LYS A 56 3.71 -11.01 -6.89
C LYS A 56 3.43 -10.11 -8.08
N GLU A 57 3.25 -10.68 -9.27
CA GLU A 57 2.92 -9.92 -10.47
C GLU A 57 1.54 -9.27 -10.33
N GLN A 58 0.54 -10.04 -9.89
CA GLN A 58 -0.82 -9.53 -9.60
C GLN A 58 -0.81 -8.41 -8.55
N PHE A 59 -0.02 -8.57 -7.48
CA PHE A 59 0.10 -7.53 -6.47
C PHE A 59 0.76 -6.24 -7.02
N LYS A 60 1.77 -6.38 -7.87
CA LYS A 60 2.44 -5.23 -8.49
C LYS A 60 1.50 -4.45 -9.40
N THR A 61 0.77 -5.14 -10.28
CA THR A 61 -0.19 -4.49 -11.19
C THR A 61 -1.28 -3.78 -10.41
N ALA A 62 -1.89 -4.43 -9.42
CA ALA A 62 -2.92 -3.81 -8.57
C ALA A 62 -2.38 -2.58 -7.83
N LYS A 63 -1.15 -2.65 -7.32
CA LYS A 63 -0.49 -1.53 -6.63
C LYS A 63 -0.23 -0.35 -7.58
N GLU A 64 0.20 -0.61 -8.80
CA GLU A 64 0.44 0.41 -9.82
C GLU A 64 -0.88 1.06 -10.26
N GLU A 65 -1.93 0.29 -10.48
CA GLU A 65 -3.26 0.80 -10.80
C GLU A 65 -3.79 1.74 -9.71
N ILE A 66 -3.66 1.37 -8.44
CA ILE A 66 -4.09 2.23 -7.32
C ILE A 66 -3.30 3.55 -7.30
N ARG A 67 -1.98 3.49 -7.50
CA ARG A 67 -1.14 4.70 -7.54
C ARG A 67 -1.49 5.62 -8.69
N ASN A 68 -1.73 5.05 -9.87
CA ASN A 68 -2.09 5.82 -11.06
C ASN A 68 -3.44 6.51 -10.86
N LYS A 69 -4.45 5.82 -10.32
CA LYS A 69 -5.75 6.42 -9.98
C LYS A 69 -5.60 7.62 -9.03
N ILE A 70 -4.87 7.45 -7.93
CA ILE A 70 -4.63 8.54 -6.96
C ILE A 70 -3.89 9.71 -7.61
N HIS A 71 -2.89 9.43 -8.44
CA HIS A 71 -2.14 10.45 -9.14
C HIS A 71 -3.03 11.26 -10.11
N ASP A 72 -3.86 10.57 -10.89
CA ASP A 72 -4.72 11.18 -11.89
C ASP A 72 -5.83 12.02 -11.23
N GLU A 73 -6.43 11.53 -10.14
CA GLU A 73 -7.37 12.30 -9.32
C GLU A 73 -6.74 13.59 -8.78
N LYS A 74 -5.51 13.50 -8.24
CA LYS A 74 -4.79 14.67 -7.71
C LYS A 74 -4.45 15.66 -8.82
N LYS A 75 -4.05 15.18 -9.99
CA LYS A 75 -3.76 16.00 -11.16
C LYS A 75 -5.01 16.73 -11.65
N ALA A 76 -6.12 16.01 -11.82
CA ALA A 76 -7.40 16.58 -12.23
C ALA A 76 -7.91 17.64 -11.24
N LEU A 77 -7.79 17.39 -9.93
CA LEU A 77 -8.13 18.38 -8.90
C LEU A 77 -7.23 19.63 -8.98
N GLY A 78 -5.94 19.44 -9.22
CA GLY A 78 -4.99 20.53 -9.41
C GLY A 78 -5.32 21.40 -10.62
N GLU A 79 -5.63 20.77 -11.76
CA GLU A 79 -6.04 21.46 -12.99
C GLU A 79 -7.37 22.20 -12.81
N ALA A 80 -8.36 21.58 -12.16
CA ALA A 80 -9.63 22.22 -11.84
C ALA A 80 -9.45 23.47 -10.94
N ARG A 81 -8.56 23.40 -9.94
CA ARG A 81 -8.23 24.55 -9.09
C ARG A 81 -7.57 25.68 -9.87
N LYS A 82 -6.62 25.37 -10.76
CA LYS A 82 -5.96 26.36 -11.62
C LYS A 82 -6.98 27.05 -12.53
N LYS A 83 -7.81 26.28 -13.22
CA LYS A 83 -8.88 26.80 -14.09
C LYS A 83 -9.86 27.69 -13.31
N LYS A 84 -10.27 27.28 -12.11
CA LYS A 84 -11.16 28.09 -11.26
C LYS A 84 -10.48 29.39 -10.80
N ALA A 85 -9.18 29.36 -10.49
CA ALA A 85 -8.43 30.55 -10.13
C ALA A 85 -8.28 31.52 -11.31
N GLU A 86 -8.04 31.02 -12.52
CA GLU A 86 -8.00 31.83 -13.75
C GLU A 86 -9.36 32.45 -14.06
N GLN A 87 -10.43 31.67 -13.97
CA GLN A 87 -11.80 32.16 -14.12
C GLN A 87 -12.14 33.21 -13.07
N ARG A 88 -11.74 33.00 -11.81
CA ARG A 88 -11.93 33.99 -10.74
C ARG A 88 -11.21 35.30 -11.09
N LYS A 89 -9.94 35.26 -11.48
CA LYS A 89 -9.18 36.46 -11.89
C LYS A 89 -9.80 37.16 -13.09
N ALA A 90 -10.27 36.39 -14.08
CA ALA A 90 -10.96 36.95 -15.24
C ALA A 90 -12.30 37.59 -14.87
N ASN A 91 -13.06 36.94 -13.98
CA ASN A 91 -14.34 37.46 -13.48
C ASN A 91 -14.13 38.71 -12.62
N GLU A 92 -13.13 38.72 -11.74
CA GLU A 92 -12.74 39.90 -10.95
C GLU A 92 -12.45 41.09 -11.89
N ARG A 93 -11.61 40.88 -12.92
CA ARG A 93 -11.34 41.91 -13.95
C ARG A 93 -12.59 42.36 -14.70
N LYS A 94 -13.49 41.43 -15.07
CA LYS A 94 -14.73 41.74 -15.80
C LYS A 94 -15.76 42.45 -14.92
N SER A 95 -15.84 42.09 -13.64
CA SER A 95 -16.76 42.67 -12.65
C SER A 95 -16.29 44.01 -12.11
N GLU A 96 -15.05 44.41 -12.42
CA GLU A 96 -14.52 45.69 -12.00
C GLU A 96 -15.28 46.83 -12.70
N VAL A 97 -16.18 47.47 -11.95
CA VAL A 97 -16.93 48.64 -12.43
C VAL A 97 -16.00 49.86 -12.34
N VAL A 98 -15.49 50.28 -13.50
CA VAL A 98 -14.58 51.42 -13.61
C VAL A 98 -15.31 52.70 -14.02
N GLN A 99 -14.91 53.83 -13.44
CA GLN A 99 -15.36 55.14 -13.88
C GLN A 99 -14.31 55.76 -14.82
N VAL A 100 -14.66 56.00 -16.08
CA VAL A 100 -13.74 56.62 -17.05
C VAL A 100 -13.58 58.11 -16.75
N ILE A 101 -12.36 58.52 -16.38
CA ILE A 101 -12.02 59.93 -16.13
C ILE A 101 -11.55 60.57 -17.44
N ARG A 102 -12.44 61.30 -18.11
CA ARG A 102 -12.13 61.99 -19.38
C ARG A 102 -11.25 63.23 -19.22
N ASN A 103 -11.33 63.91 -18.06
CA ASN A 103 -10.56 65.14 -17.80
C ASN A 103 -9.64 64.95 -16.58
N THR A 104 -8.33 64.92 -16.84
CA THR A 104 -7.28 64.66 -15.86
C THR A 104 -7.06 65.83 -14.89
N ASN A 105 -7.42 67.06 -15.25
CA ASN A 105 -7.30 68.21 -14.36
C ASN A 105 -8.15 68.08 -13.09
N LYS A 106 -9.21 67.25 -13.13
CA LYS A 106 -10.06 66.97 -11.96
C LYS A 106 -9.32 66.19 -10.87
N LEU A 107 -8.40 65.28 -11.23
CA LEU A 107 -7.56 64.55 -10.26
C LEU A 107 -6.61 65.50 -9.53
N ARG A 108 -6.06 66.49 -10.25
CA ARG A 108 -5.15 67.50 -9.69
C ARG A 108 -5.82 68.40 -8.65
N ARG A 109 -7.15 68.52 -8.69
CA ARG A 109 -7.97 69.31 -7.76
C ARG A 109 -8.60 68.46 -6.65
N ALA A 110 -8.42 67.14 -6.68
CA ALA A 110 -9.02 66.24 -5.69
C ALA A 110 -8.23 66.23 -4.38
N ASN A 111 -8.92 65.92 -3.28
CA ASN A 111 -8.30 65.79 -1.96
C ASN A 111 -7.32 64.60 -1.92
N LYS A 112 -6.20 64.76 -1.22
CA LYS A 112 -5.16 63.73 -1.02
C LYS A 112 -5.71 62.40 -0.51
N LYS A 113 -6.75 62.40 0.34
CA LYS A 113 -7.40 61.16 0.80
C LYS A 113 -8.13 60.41 -0.31
N LEU A 114 -8.75 61.11 -1.25
CA LEU A 114 -9.44 60.51 -2.39
C LEU A 114 -8.43 59.94 -3.39
N LEU A 115 -7.36 60.67 -3.68
CA LEU A 115 -6.28 60.21 -4.58
C LEU A 115 -5.62 58.91 -4.10
N ARG A 116 -5.54 58.66 -2.79
CA ARG A 116 -5.06 57.39 -2.24
C ARG A 116 -5.96 56.18 -2.55
N LYS A 117 -7.24 56.41 -2.85
CA LYS A 117 -8.22 55.36 -3.19
C LYS A 117 -8.36 55.15 -4.70
N VAL A 118 -7.78 56.01 -5.52
CA VAL A 118 -7.86 55.89 -6.98
C VAL A 118 -6.81 54.88 -7.44
N GLU A 119 -7.26 53.77 -8.00
CA GLU A 119 -6.41 52.81 -8.69
C GLU A 119 -6.51 53.04 -10.21
N LYS A 120 -5.38 53.00 -10.91
CA LYS A 120 -5.38 53.12 -12.37
C LYS A 120 -5.77 51.78 -12.98
N ARG A 121 -6.85 51.75 -13.75
CA ARG A 121 -7.25 50.63 -14.60
C ARG A 121 -7.22 51.07 -16.05
N ASP A 122 -6.52 50.31 -16.88
CA ASP A 122 -6.41 50.61 -18.31
C ASP A 122 -7.65 50.09 -19.02
N THR A 123 -8.48 51.00 -19.53
CA THR A 123 -9.67 50.70 -20.34
C THR A 123 -9.43 50.91 -21.84
N THR A 124 -8.22 51.35 -22.22
CA THR A 124 -7.86 51.76 -23.59
C THR A 124 -7.23 50.64 -24.42
N GLY A 125 -7.03 49.44 -23.84
CA GLY A 125 -6.34 48.32 -24.47
C GLY A 125 -7.18 47.04 -24.58
N MET A 126 -8.51 47.15 -24.61
CA MET A 126 -9.37 46.09 -25.11
C MET A 126 -9.38 46.08 -26.64
#